data_AF-A0A679ITR8-F1
#
_entry.id   AF-A0A679ITR8-F1
#
_cell.length_a   1.000
_cell.length_b   1.000
_cell.length_c   1.000
_cell.angle_alpha   90.00
_cell.angle_beta   90.00
_cell.angle_gamma   90.00
#
_symmetry.space_group_name_H-M   'P 1'
#
loop_
_entity.id
_entity.type
_entity.pdbx_description
1 polymer ?
#
loop_
_entity_poly.entity_id
_entity_poly.type
_entity_poly.pdbx_seq_one_letter_code
_entity_poly.pdbx_strand_id
1 'polypeptide(L)'
;MENESSVTPTGGDGDADFLALHARREDLELDLSRAQQRRQFGTDPDEVAKAGEDERALLAELDAVMTLIRGAEYQRMPGARRW
;
A
#
# COMPACT_ATOMS: atom_id res chain seq x y z
N MET A 1 2.75 40.51 21.65
CA MET A 1 1.32 40.18 21.51
C MET A 1 1.17 39.57 20.13
N GLU A 2 1.43 38.27 20.01
CA GLU A 2 0.40 37.20 20.12
C GLU A 2 -0.44 37.21 18.82
N ASN A 3 -0.47 36.19 17.96
CA ASN A 3 -0.50 34.77 18.26
C ASN A 3 0.13 33.94 17.12
N GLU A 4 0.94 32.97 17.53
CA GLU A 4 1.05 31.70 16.82
C GLU A 4 -0.35 31.08 16.73
N SER A 5 -0.84 30.83 15.53
CA SER A 5 -1.89 29.84 15.32
C SER A 5 -1.36 28.83 14.32
N SER A 6 -0.61 27.91 14.92
CA SER A 6 -0.29 26.59 14.42
C SER A 6 -1.51 26.05 13.68
N VAL A 7 -1.43 25.99 12.34
CA VAL A 7 -2.26 25.07 11.57
C VAL A 7 -1.83 23.69 12.05
N THR A 8 -2.55 23.19 13.04
CA THR A 8 -2.49 21.78 13.41
C THR A 8 -2.85 21.03 12.13
N PRO A 9 -1.97 20.17 11.59
CA PRO A 9 -2.38 19.30 10.51
C PRO A 9 -3.47 18.43 11.13
N THR A 10 -4.71 18.62 10.67
CA THR A 10 -5.84 17.79 11.04
C THR A 10 -5.56 16.40 10.48
N GLY A 11 -4.74 15.62 11.18
CA GLY A 11 -4.60 14.18 11.00
C GLY A 11 -5.91 13.56 11.45
N GLY A 12 -6.95 13.70 10.62
CA GLY A 12 -8.23 13.05 10.81
C GLY A 12 -8.14 11.58 10.41
N ASP A 13 -9.21 10.83 10.68
CA ASP A 13 -9.31 9.39 10.39
C ASP A 13 -8.90 9.05 8.94
N GLY A 14 -9.22 9.92 7.98
CA GLY A 14 -8.80 9.75 6.59
C GLY A 14 -7.29 9.71 6.38
N ASP A 15 -6.50 10.49 7.13
CA ASP A 15 -5.03 10.49 7.03
C ASP A 15 -4.42 9.25 7.67
N ALA A 16 -5.00 8.76 8.78
CA ALA A 16 -4.61 7.48 9.36
C ALA A 16 -4.88 6.32 8.38
N ASP A 17 -6.04 6.31 7.73
CA ASP A 17 -6.41 5.31 6.72
C ASP A 17 -5.47 5.37 5.51
N PHE A 18 -5.07 6.57 5.07
CA PHE A 18 -4.14 6.75 3.97
C PHE A 18 -2.73 6.24 4.30
N LEU A 19 -2.23 6.54 5.50
CA LEU A 19 -0.96 6.00 5.98
C LEU A 19 -1.02 4.48 6.12
N ALA A 20 -2.15 3.92 6.58
CA ALA A 20 -2.34 2.47 6.67
C ALA A 20 -2.30 1.79 5.29
N LEU A 21 -2.86 2.41 4.25
CA LEU A 21 -2.73 1.91 2.87
C LEU A 21 -1.26 1.86 2.41
N HIS A 22 -0.46 2.87 2.74
CA HIS A 22 0.96 2.87 2.40
C HIS A 22 1.76 1.84 3.20
N ALA A 23 1.46 1.66 4.49
CA ALA A 23 2.06 0.59 5.29
C ALA A 23 1.72 -0.79 4.69
N ARG A 24 0.45 -1.00 4.29
CA ARG A 24 0.05 -2.25 3.62
C ARG A 24 0.78 -2.46 2.29
N ARG A 25 0.98 -1.41 1.49
CA ARG A 25 1.77 -1.48 0.26
C ARG A 25 3.20 -1.96 0.54
N GLU A 26 3.85 -1.38 1.54
CA GLU A 26 5.24 -1.74 1.90
C GLU A 26 5.35 -3.19 2.36
N ASP A 27 4.40 -3.66 3.18
CA ASP A 27 4.33 -5.07 3.59
C ASP A 27 4.16 -6.01 2.39
N LEU A 28 3.28 -5.66 1.45
CA LEU A 28 3.05 -6.44 0.23
C LEU A 28 4.28 -6.48 -0.68
N GLU A 29 5.00 -5.36 -0.82
CA GLU A 29 6.26 -5.29 -1.59
C GLU A 29 7.34 -6.17 -0.96
N LEU A 30 7.45 -6.17 0.37
CA LEU A 30 8.38 -7.04 1.09
C LEU A 30 8.05 -8.52 0.88
N ASP A 31 6.78 -8.90 1.03
CA ASP A 31 6.35 -10.29 0.86
C ASP A 31 6.47 -10.75 -0.60
N LEU A 32 6.21 -9.87 -1.56
CA LEU A 32 6.44 -10.12 -2.98
C LEU A 32 7.92 -10.42 -3.26
N SER A 33 8.84 -9.63 -2.69
CA SER A 33 10.27 -9.88 -2.83
C SER A 33 10.69 -11.26 -2.29
N ARG A 34 10.09 -11.70 -1.19
CA ARG A 34 10.33 -13.04 -0.60
C ARG A 34 9.76 -14.15 -1.46
N ALA A 35 8.55 -13.99 -2.00
CA ALA A 35 7.96 -14.96 -2.92
C ALA A 35 8.80 -15.12 -4.19
N GLN A 36 9.28 -14.00 -4.77
CA GLN A 36 10.17 -14.00 -5.92
C GLN A 36 11.49 -14.70 -5.65
N GLN A 37 12.11 -14.47 -4.48
CA GLN A 37 13.33 -15.19 -4.08
C GLN A 37 13.10 -16.69 -3.95
N ARG A 38 12.01 -17.12 -3.28
CA ARG A 38 11.64 -18.53 -3.14
C ARG A 38 11.41 -19.19 -4.51
N ARG A 39 10.71 -18.51 -5.41
CA ARG A 39 10.44 -18.99 -6.77
C ARG A 39 11.72 -19.11 -7.61
N GLN A 40 12.63 -18.14 -7.50
CA GLN A 40 13.84 -18.08 -8.32
C GLN A 40 14.95 -19.03 -7.86
N PHE A 41 15.06 -19.26 -6.55
CA PHE A 41 16.18 -19.97 -5.93
C PHE A 41 15.77 -21.21 -5.12
N GLY A 42 14.47 -21.55 -5.08
CA GLY A 42 13.97 -22.74 -4.40
C GLY A 42 14.44 -24.03 -5.07
N THR A 43 14.70 -25.05 -4.26
CA THR A 43 15.15 -26.37 -4.71
C THR A 43 14.04 -27.41 -4.72
N ASP A 44 12.94 -27.17 -4.00
CA ASP A 44 11.75 -27.99 -3.98
C ASP A 44 10.75 -27.48 -5.05
N PRO A 45 10.42 -28.29 -6.08
CA PRO A 45 9.49 -27.90 -7.13
C PRO A 45 8.10 -27.50 -6.64
N ASP A 46 7.60 -28.14 -5.58
CA ASP A 46 6.26 -27.87 -5.05
C ASP A 46 6.24 -26.53 -4.33
N GLU A 47 7.28 -26.22 -3.55
CA GLU A 47 7.44 -24.91 -2.91
C GLU A 47 7.70 -23.79 -3.93
N VAL A 48 8.40 -24.07 -5.03
CA VAL A 48 8.57 -23.12 -6.14
C VAL A 48 7.25 -22.83 -6.83
N ALA A 49 6.43 -23.86 -7.07
CA ALA A 49 5.10 -23.70 -7.67
C ALA A 49 4.19 -22.86 -6.76
N LYS A 50 4.17 -23.19 -5.46
CA LYS A 50 3.45 -22.42 -4.43
C LYS A 50 3.93 -20.98 -4.34
N ALA A 51 5.24 -20.73 -4.37
CA ALA A 51 5.78 -19.38 -4.38
C ALA A 51 5.31 -18.55 -5.61
N GLY A 52 5.08 -19.21 -6.76
CA GLY A 52 4.47 -18.57 -7.93
C GLY A 52 2.96 -18.31 -7.79
N GLU A 53 2.24 -19.12 -7.02
CA GLU A 53 0.85 -18.83 -6.64
C GLU A 53 0.78 -17.65 -5.65
N ASP A 54 1.61 -17.68 -4.61
CA ASP A 54 1.78 -16.60 -3.64
C ASP A 54 2.10 -15.28 -4.37
N GLU A 55 3.08 -15.28 -5.28
CA GLU A 55 3.47 -14.10 -6.06
C GLU A 55 2.28 -13.50 -6.83
N ARG A 56 1.49 -14.33 -7.51
CA ARG A 56 0.32 -13.86 -8.27
C ARG A 56 -0.76 -13.26 -7.36
N ALA A 57 -1.00 -13.87 -6.20
CA ALA A 57 -1.95 -13.36 -5.22
C ALA A 57 -1.49 -12.01 -4.65
N LEU A 58 -0.20 -11.89 -4.29
CA LEU A 58 0.40 -10.66 -3.76
C LEU A 58 0.34 -9.52 -4.79
N LEU A 59 0.62 -9.81 -6.07
CA LEU A 59 0.51 -8.81 -7.14
C LEU A 59 -0.93 -8.30 -7.33
N ALA A 60 -1.93 -9.19 -7.27
CA ALA A 60 -3.32 -8.79 -7.37
C ALA A 60 -3.76 -7.92 -6.17
N GLU A 61 -3.29 -8.24 -4.96
CA GLU A 61 -3.57 -7.42 -3.79
C GLU A 61 -2.87 -6.06 -3.87
N LEU A 62 -1.61 -6.03 -4.31
CA LEU A 62 -0.85 -4.80 -4.48
C LEU A 62 -1.53 -3.85 -5.48
N ASP A 63 -2.06 -4.37 -6.60
CA ASP A 63 -2.82 -3.58 -7.57
C ASP A 63 -4.08 -2.94 -6.95
N ALA A 64 -4.82 -3.71 -6.13
CA ALA A 64 -5.98 -3.20 -5.42
C ALA A 64 -5.60 -2.10 -4.42
N VAL A 65 -4.54 -2.29 -3.62
CA VAL A 65 -4.04 -1.28 -2.68
C VAL A 65 -3.57 -0.01 -3.41
N MET A 66 -2.83 -0.15 -4.50
CA MET A 66 -2.38 0.99 -5.31
C MET A 66 -3.56 1.77 -5.89
N THR A 67 -4.64 1.08 -6.29
CA THR A 67 -5.87 1.73 -6.76
C THR A 67 -6.55 2.52 -5.63
N LEU A 68 -6.61 1.98 -4.42
CA LEU A 68 -7.15 2.67 -3.25
C LEU A 68 -6.32 3.90 -2.86
N ILE A 69 -4.98 3.76 -2.84
CA ILE A 69 -4.06 4.88 -2.60
C ILE A 69 -4.33 6.01 -3.59
N ARG A 70 -4.41 5.69 -4.89
CA ARG A 70 -4.69 6.69 -5.93
C ARG A 70 -6.04 7.37 -5.74
N GLY A 71 -7.09 6.63 -5.36
CA GLY A 71 -8.38 7.20 -5.01
C GLY A 71 -8.30 8.17 -3.83
N ALA A 72 -7.57 7.78 -2.78
CA ALA A 72 -7.33 8.58 -1.58
C ALA A 72 -6.47 9.83 -1.86
N GLU A 73 -5.51 9.75 -2.78
CA GLU A 73 -4.73 10.89 -3.29
C GLU A 73 -5.61 11.88 -4.04
N TYR A 74 -6.48 11.39 -4.92
CA TYR A 74 -7.41 12.25 -5.67
C TYR A 74 -8.32 13.06 -4.74
N GLN A 75 -8.83 12.46 -3.66
CA GLN A 75 -9.67 13.18 -2.68
C GLN A 75 -8.91 14.28 -1.94
N ARG A 76 -7.58 14.21 -1.87
CA ARG A 76 -6.70 15.18 -1.20
C ARG A 76 -6.24 16.31 -2.12
N MET A 77 -6.41 16.19 -3.44
CA MET A 77 -6.02 17.24 -4.36
C MET A 77 -6.91 18.49 -4.21
N PRO A 78 -6.34 19.70 -4.25
CA PRO A 78 -7.11 20.94 -4.28
C PRO A 78 -8.09 20.93 -5.47
N GLY A 79 -9.38 21.17 -5.21
CA GLY A 79 -10.42 21.16 -6.25
C GLY A 79 -11.05 19.79 -6.54
N ALA A 80 -10.71 18.75 -5.76
CA ALA A 80 -11.41 17.47 -5.82
C ALA A 80 -12.91 17.64 -5.54
N ARG A 81 -13.75 17.15 -6.47
CA ARG A 81 -15.20 17.25 -6.35
C ARG A 81 -15.69 16.19 -5.36
N ARG A 82 -16.07 16.61 -4.15
CA ARG A 82 -16.72 15.78 -3.14
C ARG A 82 -18.19 15.64 -3.52
N TRP A 83 -18.60 14.45 -3.97
CA TRP A 83 -19.99 14.10 -4.25
C TRP A 83 -20.64 13.50 -3.00
#